data_AF-A0A061D9V7-F1
#
_entry.id   AF-A0A061D9V7-F1
#
_cell.length_a   1.000
_cell.length_b   1.000
_cell.length_c   1.000
_cell.angle_alpha   90.00
_cell.angle_beta   90.00
_cell.angle_gamma   90.00
#
_symmetry.space_group_name_H-M   'P 1'
#
loop_
_entity.id
_entity.type
_entity.pdbx_description
1 polymer ?
#
loop_
_entity_poly.entity_id
_entity_poly.type
_entity_poly.pdbx_seq_one_letter_code
_entity_poly.pdbx_strand_id
1 'polypeptide(L)'
;MGVLSSISYVFVAPFRALRYRSASPEMRARMIKLGVICRKSWILFPPLMMYQYIREKDKEMYTAELFYKNSHSEDPACFYDPSKPSGTRPWKIQHDMALLSAAANDRLN
;
A
#
# COMPACT_ATOMS: atom_id res chain seq x y z
N MET A 1 -8.12 4.58 38.78
CA MET A 1 -7.42 3.38 38.26
C MET A 1 -8.44 2.34 37.77
N GLY A 2 -9.09 2.49 36.61
CA GLY A 2 -10.18 1.56 36.26
C GLY A 2 -10.62 1.42 34.80
N VAL A 3 -10.29 2.37 33.92
CA VAL A 3 -10.73 2.30 32.50
C VAL A 3 -9.64 1.71 31.61
N LEU A 4 -8.38 2.15 31.78
CA LEU A 4 -7.24 1.62 31.03
C LEU A 4 -6.95 0.13 31.33
N SER A 5 -7.18 -0.33 32.57
CA SER A 5 -7.00 -1.75 32.93
C SER A 5 -8.07 -2.64 32.28
N SER A 6 -9.31 -2.16 32.21
CA SER A 6 -10.45 -2.89 31.61
C SER A 6 -10.30 -3.03 30.10
N ILE A 7 -9.84 -1.97 29.43
CA ILE A 7 -9.51 -2.01 27.99
C ILE A 7 -8.38 -3.01 27.73
N SER A 8 -7.32 -3.00 28.54
CA SER A 8 -6.24 -3.97 28.41
C SER A 8 -6.70 -5.42 28.58
N TYR A 9 -7.68 -5.68 29.45
CA TYR A 9 -8.24 -7.02 29.66
C TYR A 9 -9.05 -7.52 28.45
N VAL A 10 -9.82 -6.64 27.80
CA VAL A 10 -10.59 -6.97 26.59
C VAL A 10 -9.68 -7.24 25.40
N PHE A 11 -8.62 -6.43 25.24
CA PHE A 11 -7.63 -6.66 24.18
C PHE A 11 -6.80 -7.93 24.43
N VAL A 12 -6.48 -8.27 25.68
CA VAL A 12 -5.68 -9.46 26.03
C VAL A 12 -6.53 -10.74 26.15
N ALA A 13 -7.85 -10.64 26.29
CA ALA A 13 -8.77 -11.78 26.32
C ALA A 13 -8.67 -12.71 25.09
N PRO A 14 -8.67 -12.22 23.82
CA PRO A 14 -8.47 -13.08 22.65
C PRO A 14 -7.07 -13.69 22.63
N PHE A 15 -6.02 -12.97 23.05
CA PHE A 15 -4.66 -13.52 23.17
C PHE A 15 -4.54 -14.59 24.28
N ARG A 16 -5.32 -14.47 25.36
CA ARG A 16 -5.43 -15.50 26.41
C ARG A 16 -6.25 -16.70 25.97
N ALA A 17 -7.30 -16.52 25.16
CA ALA A 17 -8.10 -17.61 24.60
C ALA A 17 -7.34 -18.39 23.50
N LEU A 18 -6.48 -17.69 22.75
CA LEU A 18 -5.53 -18.27 21.80
C LEU A 18 -4.34 -18.99 22.48
N ARG A 19 -4.27 -19.06 23.82
CA ARG A 19 -3.25 -19.89 24.48
C ARG A 19 -3.41 -21.34 24.07
N TYR A 20 -2.34 -21.88 23.53
CA TYR A 20 -2.19 -23.27 23.10
C TYR A 20 -2.66 -24.30 24.14
N ARG A 21 -2.64 -23.95 25.43
CA ARG A 21 -3.02 -24.83 26.55
C ARG A 21 -4.54 -25.08 26.67
N SER A 22 -5.39 -24.11 26.31
CA SER A 22 -6.86 -24.22 26.40
C SER A 22 -7.55 -24.58 25.09
N ALA A 23 -6.79 -24.65 23.99
CA ALA A 23 -7.32 -24.98 22.66
C ALA A 23 -7.62 -26.48 22.51
N SER A 24 -8.73 -26.83 21.85
CA SER A 24 -9.05 -28.22 21.47
C SER A 24 -8.00 -28.79 20.49
N PRO A 25 -7.77 -30.12 20.50
CA PRO A 25 -6.74 -30.74 19.65
C PRO A 25 -6.95 -30.47 18.15
N GLU A 26 -8.20 -30.38 17.70
CA GLU A 26 -8.54 -30.05 16.32
C GLU A 26 -8.16 -28.62 15.92
N MET A 27 -8.31 -27.66 16.83
CA MET A 27 -7.96 -26.26 16.58
C MET A 27 -6.44 -26.10 16.49
N ARG A 28 -5.68 -26.82 17.32
CA ARG A 28 -4.20 -26.87 17.25
C ARG A 28 -3.73 -27.42 15.91
N ALA A 29 -4.32 -28.53 15.45
CA ALA A 29 -3.97 -29.12 14.15
C ALA A 29 -4.27 -28.16 12.98
N ARG A 30 -5.40 -27.44 13.02
CA ARG A 30 -5.73 -26.42 12.02
C ARG A 30 -4.77 -25.24 12.02
N MET A 31 -4.37 -24.74 13.20
CA MET A 31 -3.38 -23.66 13.32
C MET A 31 -2.00 -24.08 12.80
N ILE A 32 -1.56 -25.32 13.08
CA ILE A 32 -0.31 -25.85 12.55
C ILE A 32 -0.38 -25.96 11.02
N LYS A 33 -1.48 -26.51 10.47
CA LYS A 33 -1.69 -26.59 9.01
C LYS A 33 -1.67 -25.20 8.36
N LEU A 34 -2.32 -24.21 8.98
CA LEU A 34 -2.34 -22.83 8.50
C LEU A 34 -0.94 -22.19 8.54
N GLY A 35 -0.18 -22.41 9.61
CA GLY A 35 1.21 -21.96 9.71
C GLY A 35 2.13 -22.59 8.65
N VAL A 36 1.94 -23.89 8.34
CA VAL A 36 2.68 -24.58 7.27
C VAL A 36 2.32 -24.03 5.89
N ILE A 37 1.03 -23.74 5.64
CA ILE A 37 0.60 -23.10 4.38
C ILE A 37 1.21 -21.71 4.26
N CYS A 38 1.16 -20.89 5.31
CA CYS A 38 1.72 -19.54 5.32
C CYS A 38 3.24 -19.55 5.02
N ARG A 39 3.98 -20.51 5.60
CA ARG A 39 5.42 -20.68 5.33
C ARG A 39 5.69 -21.13 3.90
N LYS A 40 4.86 -22.01 3.32
CA LYS A 40 4.98 -22.42 1.92
C LYS A 40 4.58 -21.30 0.95
N SER A 41 3.57 -20.49 1.27
CA SER A 41 3.14 -19.36 0.45
C SER A 41 4.16 -18.22 0.41
N TRP A 42 5.09 -18.15 1.36
CA TRP A 42 6.17 -17.16 1.35
C TRP A 42 7.05 -17.23 0.09
N ILE A 43 7.12 -18.39 -0.57
CA ILE A 43 7.86 -18.53 -1.84
C ILE A 43 7.14 -17.82 -3.00
N LEU A 44 5.81 -17.78 -2.95
CA LEU A 44 4.97 -17.17 -4.00
C LEU A 44 4.78 -15.66 -3.82
N PHE A 45 5.00 -15.15 -2.60
CA PHE A 45 4.76 -13.75 -2.27
C PHE A 45 5.74 -12.77 -2.95
N PRO A 46 7.07 -12.99 -2.95
CA PRO A 46 8.02 -12.09 -3.61
C PRO A 46 7.79 -11.95 -5.12
N PRO A 47 7.57 -13.03 -5.90
CA PRO A 47 7.26 -12.90 -7.32
C PRO A 47 5.98 -12.11 -7.58
N LEU A 48 4.94 -12.33 -6.76
CA LEU A 48 3.66 -11.62 -6.91
C LEU A 48 3.81 -10.12 -6.62
N MET A 49 4.54 -9.77 -5.56
CA MET A 49 4.86 -8.38 -5.22
C MET A 49 5.69 -7.71 -6.31
N MET A 50 6.71 -8.40 -6.82
CA MET A 50 7.56 -7.90 -7.91
C MET A 50 6.74 -7.67 -9.19
N TYR A 51 5.85 -8.59 -9.53
CA TYR A 51 4.95 -8.44 -10.68
C TYR A 51 4.03 -7.21 -10.53
N GLN A 52 3.45 -7.00 -9.35
CA GLN A 52 2.63 -5.82 -9.09
C GLN A 52 3.44 -4.54 -9.19
N TYR A 53 4.66 -4.53 -8.64
CA TYR A 53 5.57 -3.38 -8.69
C TYR A 53 5.94 -3.00 -10.13
N ILE A 54 6.34 -3.97 -10.96
CA ILE A 54 6.67 -3.71 -12.37
C ILE A 54 5.45 -3.15 -13.10
N ARG A 55 4.28 -3.75 -12.91
CA ARG A 55 3.05 -3.32 -13.57
C ARG A 55 2.63 -1.91 -13.15
N GLU A 56 2.88 -1.52 -11.90
CA GLU A 56 2.62 -0.16 -11.41
C GLU A 56 3.60 0.84 -12.05
N LYS A 57 4.89 0.50 -12.09
CA LYS A 57 5.92 1.34 -12.73
C LYS A 57 5.67 1.55 -14.23
N ASP A 58 5.28 0.50 -14.95
CA ASP A 58 4.94 0.61 -16.37
C ASP A 58 3.75 1.56 -16.60
N LYS A 59 2.73 1.48 -15.75
CA LYS A 59 1.57 2.40 -15.83
C LYS A 59 1.96 3.84 -15.54
N GLU A 60 2.80 4.09 -14.52
CA GLU A 60 3.29 5.43 -14.20
C GLU A 60 4.09 6.04 -15.35
N MET A 61 4.93 5.24 -16.02
CA MET A 61 5.71 5.73 -17.16
C MET A 61 4.81 6.03 -18.35
N TYR A 62 3.86 5.14 -18.64
CA TYR A 62 2.90 5.32 -19.73
C TYR A 62 2.03 6.57 -19.55
N THR A 63 1.60 6.88 -18.32
CA THR A 63 0.84 8.12 -18.07
C THR A 63 1.69 9.36 -18.29
N ALA A 64 2.95 9.36 -17.83
CA ALA A 64 3.88 10.46 -18.07
C ALA A 64 4.10 10.72 -19.58
N GLU A 65 4.23 9.66 -20.38
CA GLU A 65 4.32 9.77 -21.85
C GLU A 65 3.06 10.36 -22.48
N LEU A 66 1.88 9.96 -22.02
CA LEU A 66 0.61 10.52 -22.49
C LEU A 66 0.49 12.01 -22.17
N PHE A 67 0.87 12.43 -20.95
CA PHE A 67 0.87 13.84 -20.59
C PHE A 67 1.85 14.64 -21.46
N TYR A 68 3.06 14.12 -21.65
CA TYR A 68 4.05 14.76 -22.51
C TYR A 68 3.50 14.96 -23.94
N LYS A 69 2.98 13.89 -24.56
CA LYS A 69 2.40 13.93 -25.91
C LYS A 69 1.29 14.95 -26.08
N ASN A 70 0.46 15.15 -25.05
CA ASN A 70 -0.66 16.08 -25.09
C ASN A 70 -0.29 17.52 -24.70
N SER A 71 0.86 17.73 -24.04
CA SER A 71 1.19 19.01 -23.39
C SER A 71 1.82 20.08 -24.30
N HIS A 72 2.10 19.79 -25.57
CA HIS A 72 2.86 20.65 -26.49
C HIS A 72 4.19 21.18 -25.92
N SER A 73 4.70 20.59 -24.84
CA SER A 73 5.92 21.00 -24.16
C SER A 73 7.13 20.41 -24.85
N GLU A 74 8.15 21.23 -25.11
CA GLU A 74 9.42 20.77 -25.68
C GLU A 74 10.35 20.13 -24.64
N ASP A 75 10.11 20.38 -23.35
CA ASP A 75 10.92 19.82 -22.26
C ASP A 75 10.29 18.53 -21.68
N PRO A 76 10.89 17.34 -21.93
CA PRO A 76 10.43 16.09 -21.34
C PRO A 76 10.79 15.94 -19.86
N ALA A 77 11.84 16.60 -19.37
CA ALA A 77 12.29 16.50 -17.99
C ALA A 77 11.28 17.10 -17.01
N CYS A 78 10.43 18.01 -17.48
CA CYS A 78 9.29 18.54 -16.73
C CYS A 78 8.30 17.46 -16.27
N PHE A 79 8.10 16.37 -17.03
CA PHE A 79 7.10 15.34 -16.73
C PHE A 79 7.66 14.16 -15.95
N TYR A 80 8.93 13.84 -16.15
CA TYR A 80 9.62 12.80 -15.41
C TYR A 80 11.08 13.17 -15.22
N ASP A 81 11.42 13.65 -14.03
CA ASP A 81 12.78 14.06 -13.67
C ASP A 81 13.49 12.96 -12.87
N PRO A 82 14.49 12.26 -13.45
CA PRO A 82 15.22 11.21 -12.75
C PRO A 82 16.11 11.74 -11.62
N SER A 83 16.42 13.03 -11.58
CA SER A 83 17.21 13.65 -10.50
C SER A 83 16.43 13.72 -9.18
N LYS A 84 15.09 13.65 -9.25
CA LYS A 84 14.21 13.70 -8.08
C LYS A 84 14.01 12.31 -7.45
N PRO A 85 13.69 12.25 -6.13
CA PRO A 85 13.32 11.02 -5.46
C PRO A 85 12.19 10.27 -6.18
N SER A 86 12.22 8.93 -6.13
CA SER A 86 11.37 8.01 -6.91
C SER A 86 9.87 8.39 -6.95
N GLY A 87 9.27 8.77 -5.81
CA GLY A 87 7.85 9.14 -5.74
C GLY A 87 7.50 10.55 -6.23
N THR A 88 8.50 11.41 -6.40
CA THR A 88 8.34 12.83 -6.80
C THR A 88 8.88 13.11 -8.20
N ARG A 89 9.23 12.07 -8.96
CA ARG A 89 9.69 12.22 -10.35
C ARG A 89 8.64 12.87 -11.27
N PRO A 90 7.34 12.53 -11.18
CA PRO A 90 6.28 13.22 -11.92
C PRO A 90 5.75 14.45 -11.18
N TRP A 91 6.65 15.33 -10.71
CA TRP A 91 6.31 16.47 -9.86
C TRP A 91 5.34 17.45 -10.52
N LYS A 92 5.48 17.70 -11.84
CA LYS A 92 4.63 18.66 -12.56
C LYS A 92 3.20 18.17 -12.63
N ILE A 93 3.00 16.88 -12.90
CA ILE A 93 1.67 16.26 -12.92
C ILE A 93 1.01 16.36 -11.52
N GLN A 94 1.77 16.10 -10.46
CA GLN A 94 1.27 16.25 -9.08
C GLN A 94 0.89 17.69 -8.76
N HIS A 95 1.70 18.65 -9.20
CA HIS A 95 1.45 20.08 -9.03
C HIS A 95 0.19 20.54 -9.79
N ASP A 96 0.07 20.17 -11.06
CA ASP A 96 -1.08 20.53 -11.90
C ASP A 96 -2.38 19.93 -11.34
N MET A 97 -2.35 18.68 -10.86
CA MET A 97 -3.50 18.09 -10.16
C MET A 97 -3.84 18.82 -8.86
N ALA A 98 -2.83 19.29 -8.11
CA ALA A 98 -3.07 20.07 -6.89
C ALA A 98 -3.74 21.41 -7.21
N LEU A 99 -3.31 22.11 -8.28
CA LEU A 99 -3.95 23.34 -8.74
C LEU A 99 -5.39 23.10 -9.20
N LEU A 100 -5.64 22.03 -9.95
CA LEU A 100 -7.00 21.67 -10.39
C LEU A 100 -7.91 21.34 -9.21
N SER A 101 -7.41 20.62 -8.20
CA SER A 101 -8.20 20.31 -7.01
C SER A 101 -8.48 21.55 -6.16
N ALA A 102 -7.52 22.47 -6.01
CA ALA A 102 -7.74 23.75 -5.36
C ALA A 102 -8.81 24.58 -6.10
N ALA A 103 -8.66 24.75 -7.42
CA ALA A 103 -9.62 25.50 -8.23
C ALA A 103 -11.04 24.88 -8.23
N ALA A 104 -11.13 23.55 -8.20
CA ALA A 104 -12.42 22.86 -8.10
C ALA A 104 -13.09 23.07 -6.74
N ASN A 105 -12.32 23.07 -5.65
CA ASN A 105 -12.83 23.29 -4.30
C ASN A 105 -13.22 24.77 -4.07
N ASP A 106 -12.44 25.72 -4.59
CA ASP A 106 -12.76 27.14 -4.51
C ASP A 106 -14.07 27.50 -5.23
N ARG A 107 -14.43 26.74 -6.26
CA ARG A 107 -15.68 26.93 -7.02
C ARG A 107 -16.93 26.36 -6.32
N LEU A 108 -16.74 25.51 -5.31
CA LEU A 108 -17.82 24.85 -4.55
C LEU A 108 -18.12 25.56 -3.23
N ASN A 109 -17.28 26.52 -2.84
CA ASN A 109 -17.52 27.46 -1.73
C ASN A 109 -18.15 28.77 -2.24
#